data_AF-A0A7X7AEG9-F1
#
_entry.id   AF-A0A7X7AEG9-F1
#
_cell.length_a   1.000
_cell.length_b   1.000
_cell.length_c   1.000
_cell.angle_alpha   90.00
_cell.angle_beta   90.00
_cell.angle_gamma   90.00
#
_symmetry.space_group_name_H-M   'P 1'
#
loop_
_entity.id
_entity.type
_entity.pdbx_description
1 polymer ?
#
loop_
_entity_poly.entity_id
_entity_poly.type
_entity_poly.pdbx_seq_one_letter_code
_entity_poly.pdbx_strand_id
1 'polypeptide(L)'
;MSQSNHVEKFLKMVDVLDELDRPELSTFLKDSVAQLAASESRYRTLIETMTEGLVCLDPLMKITQVNQALCRMLEYSEEEILGRSYLDIIDKSQVSI
;
A
#
# COMPACT_ATOMS: atom_id res chain seq x y z
N MET A 1 -15.85 -10.46 5.83
CA MET A 1 -16.26 -10.68 4.42
C MET A 1 -17.13 -9.50 3.96
N SER A 2 -16.55 -8.40 3.48
CA SER A 2 -17.32 -7.26 2.93
C SER A 2 -16.46 -6.25 2.13
N GLN A 3 -15.46 -6.73 1.37
CA GLN A 3 -14.72 -5.85 0.43
C GLN A 3 -15.04 -6.13 -1.05
N SER A 4 -15.57 -7.31 -1.39
CA SER A 4 -15.82 -7.70 -2.79
C SER A 4 -16.92 -6.90 -3.51
N ASN A 5 -17.61 -5.95 -2.86
CA ASN A 5 -18.74 -5.24 -3.47
C ASN A 5 -18.34 -3.94 -4.20
N HIS A 6 -17.22 -3.30 -3.85
CA HIS A 6 -16.88 -1.98 -4.44
C HIS A 6 -16.33 -2.07 -5.87
N VAL A 7 -15.53 -3.09 -6.16
CA VAL A 7 -14.96 -3.30 -7.51
C VAL A 7 -16.04 -3.74 -8.49
N GLU A 8 -16.91 -4.68 -8.12
CA GLU A 8 -18.07 -5.07 -8.94
C GLU A 8 -19.00 -3.90 -9.22
N LYS A 9 -19.26 -3.07 -8.20
CA LYS A 9 -20.11 -1.88 -8.35
C LYS A 9 -19.47 -0.84 -9.27
N PHE A 10 -18.15 -0.72 -9.26
CA PHE A 10 -17.40 0.16 -10.17
C PHE A 10 -17.42 -0.36 -11.61
N LEU A 11 -17.18 -1.66 -11.84
CA LEU A 11 -17.26 -2.26 -13.18
C LEU A 11 -18.64 -2.08 -13.79
N LYS A 12 -19.70 -2.39 -13.03
CA LYS A 12 -21.10 -2.17 -13.46
C LYS A 12 -21.39 -0.70 -13.78
N MET A 13 -20.83 0.23 -13.03
CA MET A 13 -21.01 1.66 -13.29
C MET A 13 -20.35 2.09 -14.61
N VAL A 14 -19.15 1.56 -14.90
CA VAL A 14 -18.46 1.82 -16.17
C VAL A 14 -19.27 1.28 -17.35
N ASP A 15 -19.85 0.08 -17.22
CA ASP A 15 -20.73 -0.51 -18.25
C ASP A 15 -21.97 0.36 -18.50
N VAL A 16 -22.59 0.89 -17.45
CA VAL A 16 -23.74 1.81 -17.56
C VAL A 16 -23.37 3.10 -18.30
N LEU A 17 -22.14 3.60 -18.16
CA LEU A 17 -21.70 4.81 -18.88
C LEU A 17 -21.51 4.55 -20.38
N ASP A 18 -21.09 3.35 -20.75
CA ASP A 18 -21.03 2.91 -22.15
C ASP A 18 -22.45 2.82 -22.73
N GLU A 19 -23.44 2.36 -21.97
CA GLU A 19 -24.86 2.32 -22.37
C GLU A 19 -25.53 3.70 -22.48
N LEU A 20 -25.08 4.68 -21.70
CA LEU A 20 -25.62 6.05 -21.69
C LEU A 20 -25.04 6.95 -22.81
N ASP A 21 -24.29 6.37 -23.75
CA ASP A 21 -23.62 7.09 -24.85
C ASP A 21 -22.74 8.23 -24.29
N ARG A 22 -21.95 7.89 -23.26
CA ARG A 22 -20.93 8.75 -22.63
C ARG A 22 -19.54 8.10 -22.73
N PRO A 23 -19.06 7.82 -23.95
CA PRO A 23 -17.81 7.09 -24.15
C PRO A 23 -16.60 7.84 -23.58
N GLU A 24 -16.60 9.18 -23.60
CA GLU A 24 -15.49 9.98 -23.06
C GLU A 24 -15.33 9.77 -21.56
N LEU A 25 -16.44 9.67 -20.82
CA LEU A 25 -16.41 9.49 -19.37
C LEU A 25 -15.99 8.07 -18.99
N SER A 26 -16.47 7.06 -19.73
CA SER A 26 -16.05 5.67 -19.56
C SER A 26 -14.55 5.50 -19.83
N THR A 27 -14.06 6.02 -20.96
CA THR A 27 -12.62 6.01 -21.29
C THR A 27 -11.81 6.74 -20.24
N PHE A 28 -12.22 7.95 -19.82
CA PHE A 28 -11.53 8.72 -18.80
C PHE A 28 -11.42 7.96 -17.46
N LEU A 29 -12.47 7.28 -17.03
CA LEU A 29 -12.46 6.46 -15.82
C LEU A 29 -11.54 5.25 -15.94
N LYS A 30 -11.62 4.51 -17.06
CA LYS A 30 -10.74 3.37 -17.34
C LYS A 30 -9.27 3.80 -17.31
N ASP A 31 -8.94 4.90 -17.97
CA ASP A 31 -7.58 5.45 -18.01
C ASP A 31 -7.10 5.91 -16.63
N SER A 32 -7.96 6.59 -15.86
CA SER A 32 -7.62 7.05 -14.51
C SER A 32 -7.34 5.88 -13.55
N VAL A 33 -8.16 4.83 -13.63
CA VAL A 33 -7.95 3.60 -12.83
C VAL A 33 -6.68 2.87 -13.25
N ALA A 34 -6.43 2.75 -14.56
CA ALA A 34 -5.22 2.14 -15.08
C ALA A 34 -3.96 2.91 -14.64
N GLN A 35 -4.00 4.24 -14.68
CA GLN A 35 -2.91 5.09 -14.19
C GLN A 35 -2.68 4.93 -12.69
N LEU A 36 -3.75 4.89 -11.89
CA LEU A 36 -3.64 4.65 -10.45
C LEU A 36 -2.99 3.29 -10.18
N ALA A 37 -3.49 2.22 -10.81
CA ALA A 37 -2.95 0.87 -10.66
C ALA A 37 -1.47 0.77 -11.10
N ALA A 38 -1.12 1.40 -12.22
CA ALA A 38 0.26 1.46 -12.69
C ALA A 38 1.16 2.22 -11.70
N SER A 39 0.68 3.32 -11.13
CA SER A 39 1.42 4.07 -10.11
C SER A 39 1.62 3.26 -8.83
N GLU A 40 0.57 2.59 -8.32
CA GLU A 40 0.64 1.72 -7.14
C GLU A 40 1.62 0.56 -7.35
N SER A 41 1.57 -0.10 -8.51
CA SER A 41 2.50 -1.17 -8.87
C SER A 41 3.95 -0.68 -8.93
N ARG A 42 4.17 0.52 -9.48
CA ARG A 42 5.49 1.16 -9.49
C ARG A 42 5.99 1.43 -8.07
N TYR A 43 5.15 2.01 -7.21
CA TYR A 43 5.51 2.28 -5.82
C TYR A 43 5.79 1.00 -5.03
N ARG A 44 4.97 -0.03 -5.20
CA ARG A 44 5.17 -1.35 -4.59
C ARG A 44 6.49 -1.95 -5.01
N THR A 45 6.76 -2.01 -6.31
CA THR A 45 8.03 -2.52 -6.86
C THR A 45 9.21 -1.75 -6.29
N LEU A 46 9.14 -0.43 -6.20
CA LEU A 46 10.20 0.39 -5.59
C LEU A 46 10.44 -0.02 -4.14
N ILE A 47 9.40 -0.06 -3.30
CA ILE A 47 9.53 -0.41 -1.88
C ILE A 47 10.05 -1.85 -1.67
N GLU A 48 9.60 -2.81 -2.48
CA GLU A 48 10.00 -4.21 -2.40
C GLU A 48 11.46 -4.44 -2.86
N THR A 49 11.93 -3.63 -3.82
CA THR A 49 13.30 -3.72 -4.35
C THR A 49 14.32 -2.87 -3.58
N MET A 50 13.86 -1.96 -2.70
CA MET A 50 14.76 -1.18 -1.85
C MET A 50 15.60 -2.07 -0.93
N THR A 51 16.87 -1.72 -0.81
CA THR A 51 17.82 -2.37 0.11
C THR A 51 17.74 -1.78 1.50
N GLU A 52 17.36 -0.51 1.62
CA GLU A 52 17.12 0.15 2.91
C GLU A 52 15.81 -0.31 3.54
N GLY A 53 15.83 -0.46 4.86
CA GLY A 53 14.63 -0.70 5.64
C GLY A 53 13.70 0.52 5.61
N LEU A 54 12.42 0.28 5.36
CA LEU A 54 11.34 1.26 5.46
C LEU A 54 10.39 0.84 6.57
N VAL A 55 10.03 1.80 7.43
CA VAL A 55 9.07 1.64 8.51
C VAL A 55 8.10 2.83 8.52
N CYS A 56 6.82 2.56 8.68
CA CYS A 56 5.82 3.59 8.96
C CYS A 56 5.31 3.43 10.39
N LEU A 57 5.23 4.55 11.10
CA LEU A 57 4.81 4.59 12.50
C LEU A 57 3.51 5.40 12.61
N ASP A 58 2.63 4.98 13.52
CA ASP A 58 1.53 5.84 13.97
C ASP A 58 2.04 6.92 14.97
N PRO A 59 1.18 7.87 15.39
CA PRO A 59 1.57 8.90 16.36
C PRO A 59 1.99 8.35 17.75
N LEU A 60 1.69 7.09 18.07
CA LEU A 60 2.09 6.40 19.30
C LEU A 60 3.31 5.50 19.09
N MET A 61 4.05 5.68 17.99
CA MET A 61 5.23 4.91 17.62
C MET A 61 4.95 3.42 17.34
N LYS A 62 3.70 3.03 17.10
CA LYS A 62 3.40 1.66 16.69
C LYS A 62 3.70 1.48 15.22
N ILE A 63 4.32 0.34 14.91
CA ILE A 63 4.67 0.00 13.54
C ILE A 63 3.39 -0.36 12.79
N THR A 64 3.08 0.42 11.77
CA THR A 64 1.89 0.25 10.93
C THR A 64 2.21 -0.43 9.61
N GLN A 65 3.42 -0.25 9.09
CA GLN A 65 3.91 -0.88 7.87
C GLN A 65 5.43 -1.04 7.94
N VAL A 66 5.94 -2.08 7.29
CA VAL A 66 7.36 -2.34 7.10
C VAL A 66 7.60 -2.87 5.68
N ASN A 67 8.77 -2.63 5.11
CA ASN A 67 9.18 -3.36 3.91
C ASN A 67 9.96 -4.63 4.26
N GLN A 68 10.09 -5.55 3.29
CA GLN A 68 10.81 -6.80 3.49
C GLN A 68 12.30 -6.59 3.83
N ALA A 69 12.90 -5.49 3.37
CA ALA A 69 14.29 -5.17 3.68
C ALA A 69 14.50 -4.93 5.18
N LEU A 70 13.62 -4.15 5.82
CA LEU A 70 13.66 -3.93 7.27
C LEU A 70 13.52 -5.25 8.05
N CYS A 71 12.55 -6.09 7.66
CA CYS A 71 12.33 -7.40 8.27
C CYS A 71 13.60 -8.27 8.19
N ARG A 72 14.27 -8.31 7.04
CA ARG A 72 15.54 -9.02 6.87
C ARG A 72 16.67 -8.44 7.71
N MET A 73 16.77 -7.12 7.82
CA MET A 73 17.81 -6.43 8.59
C MET A 73 17.67 -6.67 10.10
N LEU A 74 16.44 -6.72 10.59
CA LEU A 74 16.15 -6.87 12.02
C LEU A 74 15.92 -8.34 12.43
N GLU A 75 15.92 -9.28 11.47
CA GLU A 75 15.67 -10.71 11.67
C GLU A 75 14.30 -11.03 12.31
N TYR A 76 13.29 -10.26 11.92
CA TYR A 76 11.90 -10.47 12.35
C TYR A 76 10.99 -10.64 11.13
N SER A 77 9.89 -11.35 11.30
CA SER A 77 8.79 -11.36 10.34
C SER A 77 7.92 -10.10 10.45
N GLU A 78 7.19 -9.78 9.39
CA GLU A 78 6.25 -8.66 9.39
C GLU A 78 5.17 -8.86 10.46
N GLU A 79 4.64 -10.08 10.58
CA GLU A 79 3.61 -10.44 11.54
C GLU A 79 4.06 -10.29 13.00
N GLU A 80 5.36 -10.48 13.26
CA GLU A 80 5.91 -10.29 14.60
C GLU A 80 6.07 -8.82 14.97
N ILE A 81 6.29 -7.94 14.00
CA ILE A 81 6.61 -6.52 14.26
C ILE A 81 5.38 -5.62 14.16
N LEU A 82 4.44 -5.91 13.25
CA LEU A 82 3.26 -5.05 13.05
C LEU A 82 2.47 -4.86 14.35
N GLY A 83 2.14 -3.60 14.65
CA GLY A 83 1.43 -3.19 15.85
C GLY A 83 2.26 -3.09 17.13
N ARG A 84 3.53 -3.55 17.12
CA ARG A 84 4.47 -3.33 18.24
C ARG A 84 5.00 -1.90 18.24
N SER A 85 5.43 -1.44 19.40
CA SER A 85 6.12 -0.16 19.51
C SER A 85 7.50 -0.27 18.86
N TYR A 86 7.83 0.68 17.99
CA TYR A 86 9.14 0.78 17.35
C TYR A 86 10.28 0.86 18.35
N LEU A 87 10.03 1.48 19.51
CA LEU A 87 10.99 1.62 20.59
C LEU A 87 11.31 0.29 21.30
N ASP A 88 10.47 -0.73 21.16
CA ASP A 88 10.72 -2.06 21.73
C ASP A 88 11.64 -2.91 20.84
N ILE A 89 11.71 -2.56 19.54
CA ILE A 89 12.47 -3.30 18.53
C ILE A 89 13.87 -2.70 18.35
N ILE A 90 13.97 -1.38 18.42
CA ILE A 90 15.23 -0.67 18.19
C ILE A 90 15.90 -0.37 19.53
N ASP A 91 17.11 -0.88 19.71
CA ASP A 91 17.92 -0.51 20.86
C ASP A 91 18.29 0.98 20.79
N LYS A 92 18.14 1.70 21.92
CA LYS A 92 18.35 3.15 22.01
C LYS A 92 19.79 3.58 21.65
N SER A 93 20.73 2.63 21.63
CA SER A 93 22.13 2.86 21.26
C SER A 93 22.36 3.04 19.74
N GLN A 94 21.40 2.64 18.90
CA GLN A 94 21.52 2.65 17.43
C GLN A 94 20.85 3.86 16.77
N VAL A 95 20.08 4.65 17.52
CA VAL A 95 19.35 5.82 17.01
C VAL A 95 20.14 7.09 17.29
N SER A 96 21.02 7.44 16.35
CA SER A 96 21.60 8.79 16.29
C SER A 96 20.64 9.67 15.48
N ILE A 97 19.77 10.42 16.16
CA ILE A 97 19.03 11.55 15.55
C ILE A 97 19.85 12.81 15.72
#